data_AF-A0A953Q100-F1
#
_entry.id   AF-A0A953Q100-F1
#
_cell.length_a   1.000
_cell.length_b   1.000
_cell.length_c   1.000
_cell.angle_alpha   90.00
_cell.angle_beta   90.00
_cell.angle_gamma   90.00
#
_symmetry.space_group_name_H-M   'P 1'
#
loop_
_entity.id
_entity.type
_entity.pdbx_description
1 polymer ?
#
loop_
_entity_poly.entity_id
_entity_poly.type
_entity_poly.pdbx_seq_one_letter_code
_entity_poly.pdbx_strand_id
1 'polypeptide(L)'
;MSSTDSGNRLSLGSLILVPALITLAVTILRLEGELHHWSKLFFSNAAGGGGALVGISWLAPVFGIYFALKLAGANERPESLGKSIGFTLLGLVVMVGGGILMGLSFTRGYAMLAGGLILLAAAALIPLAGWPALTKTLIAYGYAARIPVAIVMFLAIRGSWGTHYDAAPPNFAEMSFWPKYLLLGFFPQLILWIAFTVITGSLLGAIAVAIFRRQKQTAPATS
;
A
#
# COMPACT_ATOMS: atom_id res chain seq x y z
N MET A 1 -1.95 3.62 46.24
CA MET A 1 -2.63 2.60 45.41
C MET A 1 -2.60 3.10 43.96
N SER A 2 -1.63 2.62 43.18
CA SER A 2 -1.49 2.96 41.76
C SER A 2 -2.36 2.02 40.93
N SER A 3 -3.53 2.48 40.53
CA SER A 3 -4.33 1.83 39.49
C SER A 3 -3.54 1.92 38.19
N THR A 4 -2.90 0.81 37.81
CA THR A 4 -2.32 0.63 36.48
C THR A 4 -3.50 0.49 35.53
N ASP A 5 -3.93 1.61 34.95
CA ASP A 5 -4.92 1.63 33.89
C ASP A 5 -4.24 1.07 32.63
N SER A 6 -4.13 -0.26 32.55
CA SER A 6 -3.77 -0.99 31.33
C SER A 6 -4.96 -0.94 30.36
N GLY A 7 -5.34 0.29 30.02
CA GLY A 7 -6.31 0.60 28.98
C GLY A 7 -5.87 -0.08 27.69
N ASN A 8 -6.77 -0.91 27.18
CA ASN A 8 -6.66 -1.79 26.02
C ASN A 8 -6.25 -1.03 24.73
N ARG A 9 -5.00 -0.55 24.65
CA ARG A 9 -4.43 0.02 23.44
C ARG A 9 -4.31 -1.10 22.42
N LEU A 10 -4.96 -0.92 21.25
CA LEU A 10 -4.81 -1.85 20.14
C LEU A 10 -3.32 -2.00 19.82
N SER A 11 -2.77 -3.19 20.03
CA SER A 11 -1.40 -3.47 19.59
C SER A 11 -1.35 -3.39 18.07
N LEU A 12 -0.43 -2.57 17.54
CA LEU A 12 -0.24 -2.44 16.09
C LEU A 12 -0.01 -3.80 15.43
N GLY A 13 0.76 -4.68 16.09
CA GLY A 13 1.03 -6.03 15.60
C GLY A 13 -0.23 -6.90 15.49
N SER A 14 -1.10 -6.87 16.50
CA SER A 14 -2.36 -7.64 16.44
C SER A 14 -3.35 -7.08 15.42
N LEU A 15 -3.32 -5.76 15.19
CA LEU A 15 -4.18 -5.10 14.20
C LEU A 15 -3.81 -5.50 12.77
N ILE A 16 -2.52 -5.62 12.44
CA ILE A 16 -2.05 -5.89 11.08
C ILE A 16 -1.82 -7.37 10.77
N LEU A 17 -1.68 -8.24 11.77
CA LEU A 17 -1.32 -9.65 11.57
C LEU A 17 -2.28 -10.37 10.62
N VAL A 18 -3.58 -10.32 10.90
CA VAL A 18 -4.59 -11.00 10.07
C VAL A 18 -4.63 -10.42 8.65
N PRO A 19 -4.71 -9.10 8.44
CA PRO A 19 -4.56 -8.51 7.10
C PRO A 19 -3.27 -8.91 6.37
N ALA A 20 -2.14 -8.96 7.06
CA ALA A 20 -0.86 -9.37 6.46
C ALA A 20 -0.87 -10.84 6.01
N LEU A 21 -1.45 -11.74 6.82
CA LEU A 21 -1.60 -13.16 6.45
C LEU A 21 -2.54 -13.35 5.25
N ILE A 22 -3.66 -12.61 5.21
CA ILE A 22 -4.57 -12.61 4.05
C ILE A 22 -3.82 -12.14 2.80
N THR A 23 -3.06 -11.06 2.91
CA THR A 23 -2.29 -10.50 1.78
C THR A 23 -1.20 -11.46 1.30
N LEU A 24 -0.54 -12.17 2.21
CA LEU A 24 0.41 -13.23 1.86
C LEU A 24 -0.30 -14.38 1.12
N ALA A 25 -1.45 -14.83 1.62
CA ALA A 25 -2.22 -15.89 0.97
C ALA A 25 -2.67 -15.49 -0.45
N VAL A 26 -3.12 -14.25 -0.64
CA VAL A 26 -3.46 -13.74 -1.98
C VAL A 26 -2.23 -13.66 -2.88
N THR A 27 -1.06 -13.29 -2.34
CA THR A 27 0.20 -13.28 -3.10
C THR A 27 0.60 -14.68 -3.57
N ILE A 28 0.52 -15.68 -2.69
CA ILE A 28 0.82 -17.07 -3.03
C ILE A 28 -0.19 -17.60 -4.05
N LEU A 29 -1.49 -17.43 -3.80
CA LEU A 29 -2.54 -17.84 -4.72
C LEU A 29 -2.34 -17.20 -6.11
N ARG A 30 -1.95 -15.94 -6.13
CA ARG A 30 -1.65 -15.21 -7.36
C ARG A 30 -0.47 -15.83 -8.11
N LEU A 31 0.63 -16.09 -7.41
CA LEU A 31 1.81 -16.73 -7.98
C LEU A 31 1.48 -18.10 -8.57
N GLU A 32 0.82 -18.96 -7.80
CA GLU A 32 0.42 -20.31 -8.24
C GLU A 32 -0.48 -20.26 -9.47
N GLY A 33 -1.48 -19.37 -9.47
CA GLY A 33 -2.37 -19.24 -10.61
C GLY A 33 -1.67 -18.79 -11.89
N GLU A 34 -0.61 -17.98 -11.80
CA GLU A 34 0.19 -17.60 -12.96
C GLU A 34 1.09 -18.72 -13.45
N LEU A 35 1.75 -19.45 -12.54
CA LEU A 35 2.59 -20.61 -12.85
C LEU A 35 1.79 -21.73 -13.51
N HIS A 36 0.53 -21.92 -13.09
CA HIS A 36 -0.39 -22.90 -13.67
C HIS A 36 -1.23 -22.37 -14.83
N HIS A 37 -0.95 -21.14 -15.32
CA HIS A 37 -1.63 -20.52 -16.45
C HIS A 37 -3.16 -20.50 -16.32
N TRP A 38 -3.66 -20.24 -15.11
CA TRP A 38 -5.09 -20.04 -14.88
C TRP A 38 -5.62 -18.82 -15.65
N SER A 39 -6.93 -18.60 -15.60
CA SER A 39 -7.60 -17.55 -16.38
C SER A 39 -6.93 -16.18 -16.21
N LYS A 40 -6.56 -15.56 -17.35
CA LYS A 40 -5.88 -14.26 -17.40
C LYS A 40 -6.69 -13.13 -16.76
N LEU A 41 -8.02 -13.25 -16.72
CA LEU A 41 -8.88 -12.30 -16.01
C LEU A 41 -8.52 -12.23 -14.51
N PHE A 42 -8.18 -13.37 -13.93
CA PHE A 42 -7.86 -13.50 -12.52
C PHE A 42 -6.35 -13.50 -12.26
N PHE A 43 -5.53 -14.05 -13.17
CA PHE A 43 -4.10 -14.33 -13.02
C PHE A 43 -3.26 -13.91 -14.27
N SER A 44 -3.39 -12.65 -14.71
CA SER A 44 -2.59 -12.12 -15.84
C SER A 44 -1.10 -11.97 -15.52
N ASN A 45 -0.23 -12.57 -16.32
CA ASN A 45 1.22 -12.42 -16.20
C ASN A 45 1.80 -11.16 -16.90
N ALA A 46 0.95 -10.25 -17.39
CA ALA A 46 1.40 -9.01 -18.01
C ALA A 46 2.12 -8.10 -16.99
N ALA A 47 3.05 -7.25 -17.46
CA ALA A 47 3.73 -6.28 -16.60
C ALA A 47 2.73 -5.43 -15.80
N GLY A 48 3.00 -5.25 -14.50
CA GLY A 48 2.06 -4.59 -13.59
C GLY A 48 0.80 -5.40 -13.25
N GLY A 49 0.74 -6.68 -13.63
CA GLY A 49 -0.36 -7.61 -13.33
C GLY A 49 -1.61 -7.45 -14.22
N GLY A 50 -1.57 -6.56 -15.23
CA GLY A 50 -2.61 -6.42 -16.25
C GLY A 50 -4.02 -6.10 -15.72
N GLY A 51 -4.14 -5.51 -14.53
CA GLY A 51 -5.44 -5.22 -13.90
C GLY A 51 -6.21 -6.44 -13.41
N ALA A 52 -5.53 -7.59 -13.27
CA ALA A 52 -6.19 -8.83 -12.89
C ALA A 52 -6.79 -8.78 -11.47
N LEU A 53 -7.89 -9.51 -11.29
CA LEU A 53 -8.73 -9.39 -10.10
C LEU A 53 -8.09 -9.96 -8.83
N VAL A 54 -7.28 -11.01 -8.95
CA VAL A 54 -6.55 -11.57 -7.80
C VAL A 54 -5.25 -10.81 -7.61
N GLY A 55 -5.32 -9.67 -6.95
CA GLY A 55 -4.16 -8.80 -6.73
C GLY A 55 -4.21 -8.07 -5.40
N ILE A 56 -3.07 -7.97 -4.73
CA ILE A 56 -3.00 -7.31 -3.42
C ILE A 56 -3.20 -5.79 -3.50
N SER A 57 -3.11 -5.21 -4.70
CA SER A 57 -3.40 -3.78 -4.94
C SER A 57 -4.83 -3.40 -4.54
N TRP A 58 -5.77 -4.35 -4.63
CA TRP A 58 -7.16 -4.17 -4.19
C TRP A 58 -7.33 -4.24 -2.67
N LEU A 59 -6.37 -4.82 -1.94
CA LEU A 59 -6.46 -4.97 -0.48
C LEU A 59 -6.08 -3.71 0.27
N ALA A 60 -5.23 -2.85 -0.30
CA ALA A 60 -4.88 -1.55 0.28
C ALA A 60 -6.10 -0.68 0.62
N PRO A 61 -7.06 -0.42 -0.32
CA PRO A 61 -8.25 0.35 0.00
C PRO A 61 -9.16 -0.35 1.03
N VAL A 62 -9.34 -1.67 0.92
CA VAL A 62 -10.18 -2.46 1.84
C VAL A 62 -9.65 -2.41 3.26
N PHE A 63 -8.36 -2.72 3.45
CA PHE A 63 -7.76 -2.71 4.77
C PHE A 63 -7.54 -1.31 5.31
N GLY A 64 -7.38 -0.29 4.47
CA GLY A 64 -7.38 1.10 4.90
C GLY A 64 -8.68 1.51 5.59
N ILE A 65 -9.83 1.12 5.02
CA ILE A 65 -11.14 1.30 5.66
C ILE A 65 -11.21 0.53 6.99
N TYR A 66 -10.83 -0.76 6.98
CA TYR A 66 -10.81 -1.59 8.19
C TYR A 66 -9.97 -0.96 9.32
N PHE A 67 -8.74 -0.55 9.04
CA PHE A 67 -7.85 0.06 10.03
C PHE A 67 -8.41 1.38 10.56
N ALA A 68 -8.91 2.24 9.68
CA ALA A 68 -9.48 3.52 10.08
C ALA A 68 -10.68 3.35 11.02
N LEU A 69 -11.57 2.39 10.72
CA LEU A 69 -12.72 2.09 11.59
C LEU A 69 -12.31 1.49 12.92
N LYS A 70 -11.34 0.56 12.95
CA LYS A 70 -10.82 -0.04 14.19
C LYS A 70 -10.13 1.00 15.09
N LEU A 71 -9.26 1.82 14.52
CA LEU A 71 -8.57 2.90 15.23
C LEU A 71 -9.56 3.97 15.72
N ALA A 72 -10.52 4.35 14.88
CA ALA A 72 -11.55 5.28 15.28
C ALA A 72 -12.43 4.72 16.42
N GLY A 73 -12.72 3.42 16.42
CA GLY A 73 -13.42 2.73 17.51
C GLY A 73 -12.63 2.73 18.83
N ALA A 74 -11.30 2.69 18.75
CA ALA A 74 -10.39 2.74 19.89
C ALA A 74 -9.99 4.17 20.31
N ASN A 75 -10.74 5.20 19.87
CA ASN A 75 -10.47 6.62 20.13
C ASN A 75 -9.14 7.16 19.58
N GLU A 76 -8.49 6.46 18.65
CA GLU A 76 -7.32 6.96 17.90
C GLU A 76 -7.75 7.68 16.60
N ARG A 77 -8.73 8.58 16.72
CA ARG A 77 -9.26 9.38 15.60
C ARG A 77 -8.31 10.54 15.26
N PRO A 78 -8.39 11.12 14.04
CA PRO A 78 -7.66 12.35 13.77
C PRO A 78 -8.31 13.51 14.53
N GLU A 79 -7.51 14.51 14.91
CA GLU A 79 -8.03 15.76 15.51
C GLU A 79 -9.05 16.45 14.60
N SER A 80 -8.82 16.38 13.28
CA SER A 80 -9.73 16.89 12.27
C SER A 80 -9.73 15.98 11.05
N LEU A 81 -10.91 15.47 10.69
CA LEU A 81 -11.10 14.71 9.45
C LEU A 81 -10.77 15.54 8.21
N GLY A 82 -11.07 16.84 8.23
CA GLY A 82 -10.73 17.75 7.13
C GLY A 82 -9.22 17.87 6.94
N LYS A 83 -8.45 18.02 8.03
CA LYS A 83 -6.98 18.00 7.96
C LYS A 83 -6.45 16.66 7.46
N SER A 84 -7.01 15.54 7.96
CA SER A 84 -6.64 14.20 7.52
C SER A 84 -6.82 14.00 6.01
N ILE A 85 -7.97 14.41 5.46
CA ILE A 85 -8.23 14.36 4.02
C ILE A 85 -7.30 15.32 3.28
N GLY A 86 -7.16 16.57 3.73
CA GLY A 86 -6.33 17.58 3.08
C GLY A 86 -4.86 17.17 2.94
N PHE A 87 -4.25 16.67 4.02
CA PHE A 87 -2.87 16.15 3.96
C PHE A 87 -2.76 14.90 3.10
N THR A 88 -3.78 14.03 3.10
CA THR A 88 -3.78 12.86 2.20
C THR A 88 -3.84 13.27 0.72
N LEU A 89 -4.63 14.29 0.37
CA LEU A 89 -4.69 14.84 -0.99
C LEU A 89 -3.36 15.53 -1.37
N LEU A 90 -2.73 16.25 -0.46
CA LEU A 90 -1.39 16.79 -0.69
C LEU A 90 -0.37 15.66 -0.95
N GLY A 91 -0.42 14.60 -0.13
CA GLY A 91 0.40 13.41 -0.33
C GLY A 91 0.15 12.73 -1.68
N LEU A 92 -1.10 12.68 -2.15
CA LEU A 92 -1.46 12.16 -3.47
C LEU A 92 -0.80 12.96 -4.59
N VAL A 93 -0.83 14.30 -4.52
CA VAL A 93 -0.17 15.16 -5.51
C VAL A 93 1.34 14.89 -5.54
N VAL A 94 1.98 14.78 -4.37
CA VAL A 94 3.42 14.47 -4.26
C VAL A 94 3.71 13.06 -4.80
N MET A 95 2.84 12.07 -4.53
CA MET A 95 2.96 10.71 -5.04
C MET A 95 2.92 10.67 -6.57
N VAL A 96 2.00 11.42 -7.19
CA VAL A 96 1.91 11.53 -8.66
C VAL A 96 3.20 12.13 -9.21
N GLY A 97 3.69 13.23 -8.62
CA GLY A 97 4.98 13.82 -9.02
C GLY A 97 6.14 12.85 -8.91
N GLY A 98 6.24 12.11 -7.80
CA GLY A 98 7.27 11.09 -7.59
C GLY A 98 7.18 9.93 -8.59
N GLY A 99 5.97 9.47 -8.90
CA GLY A 99 5.73 8.45 -9.93
C GLY A 99 6.13 8.91 -11.33
N ILE A 100 5.85 10.16 -11.69
CA ILE A 100 6.29 10.76 -12.96
C ILE A 100 7.82 10.77 -13.05
N LEU A 101 8.52 11.26 -12.01
CA LEU A 101 9.99 11.27 -12.01
C LEU A 101 10.58 9.85 -12.08
N MET A 102 10.00 8.90 -11.36
CA MET A 102 10.40 7.51 -11.44
C MET A 102 10.20 6.93 -12.86
N GLY A 103 9.09 7.24 -13.52
CA GLY A 103 8.87 6.86 -14.93
C GLY A 103 9.85 7.52 -15.89
N LEU A 104 10.15 8.81 -15.72
CA LEU A 104 11.15 9.53 -16.52
C LEU A 104 12.57 8.99 -16.32
N SER A 105 12.85 8.30 -15.21
CA SER A 105 14.17 7.74 -14.94
C SER A 105 14.63 6.72 -15.98
N PHE A 106 13.70 6.04 -16.65
CA PHE A 106 14.03 5.08 -17.73
C PHE A 106 14.64 5.74 -18.96
N THR A 107 14.44 7.04 -19.17
CA THR A 107 14.98 7.80 -20.32
C THR A 107 15.94 8.92 -19.92
N ARG A 108 15.86 9.40 -18.68
CA ARG A 108 16.60 10.57 -18.19
C ARG A 108 17.62 10.26 -17.07
N GLY A 109 17.76 8.99 -16.69
CA GLY A 109 18.81 8.52 -15.79
C GLY A 109 18.52 8.67 -14.30
N TYR A 110 19.54 8.39 -13.49
CA TYR A 110 19.41 8.16 -12.04
C TYR A 110 19.02 9.38 -11.20
N ALA A 111 19.25 10.61 -11.68
CA ALA A 111 18.81 11.80 -10.96
C ALA A 111 17.27 11.85 -10.83
N MET A 112 16.56 11.48 -11.90
CA MET A 112 15.09 11.38 -11.89
C MET A 112 14.61 10.23 -11.01
N LEU A 113 15.34 9.10 -10.99
CA LEU A 113 15.04 8.00 -10.08
C LEU A 113 15.15 8.47 -8.62
N ALA A 114 16.28 9.07 -8.24
CA ALA A 114 16.50 9.56 -6.87
C ALA A 114 15.43 10.57 -6.45
N GLY A 115 15.13 11.55 -7.31
CA GLY A 115 14.05 12.52 -7.07
C GLY A 115 12.68 11.84 -6.90
N GLY A 116 12.35 10.88 -7.77
CA GLY A 116 11.11 10.10 -7.69
C GLY A 116 10.98 9.32 -6.39
N LEU A 117 12.03 8.61 -5.97
CA LEU A 117 12.05 7.85 -4.73
C LEU A 117 11.90 8.75 -3.50
N ILE A 118 12.57 9.91 -3.48
CA ILE A 118 12.46 10.89 -2.39
C ILE A 118 11.03 11.42 -2.29
N LEU A 119 10.42 11.82 -3.42
CA LEU A 119 9.05 12.31 -3.43
C LEU A 119 8.04 11.23 -3.01
N LEU A 120 8.20 9.98 -3.46
CA LEU A 120 7.33 8.88 -3.07
C LEU A 120 7.45 8.57 -1.57
N ALA A 121 8.67 8.56 -1.02
CA ALA A 121 8.88 8.39 0.41
C ALA A 121 8.24 9.54 1.21
N ALA A 122 8.40 10.80 0.76
CA ALA A 122 7.76 11.95 1.36
C ALA A 122 6.23 11.85 1.30
N ALA A 123 5.67 11.42 0.16
CA ALA A 123 4.23 11.23 -0.01
C ALA A 123 3.63 10.27 1.01
N ALA A 124 4.33 9.18 1.33
CA ALA A 124 3.90 8.23 2.36
C ALA A 124 3.92 8.81 3.79
N LEU A 125 4.70 9.87 4.04
CA LEU A 125 4.84 10.47 5.37
C LEU A 125 3.93 11.68 5.59
N ILE A 126 3.55 12.41 4.53
CA ILE A 126 2.67 13.60 4.64
C ILE A 126 1.37 13.33 5.44
N PRO A 127 0.66 12.19 5.25
CA PRO A 127 -0.55 11.89 6.03
C PRO A 127 -0.35 11.79 7.54
N LEU A 128 0.89 11.64 8.03
CA LEU A 128 1.19 11.68 9.47
C LEU A 128 0.72 12.98 10.12
N ALA A 129 0.78 14.11 9.41
CA ALA A 129 0.32 15.40 9.92
C ALA A 129 -1.21 15.48 10.10
N GLY A 130 -1.95 14.61 9.43
CA GLY A 130 -3.42 14.57 9.49
C GLY A 130 -3.96 13.46 10.39
N TRP A 131 -3.39 12.25 10.30
CA TRP A 131 -3.78 11.10 11.11
C TRP A 131 -2.58 10.17 11.37
N PRO A 132 -1.80 10.42 12.45
CA PRO A 132 -0.59 9.65 12.74
C PRO A 132 -0.82 8.14 12.91
N ALA A 133 -1.86 7.75 13.66
CA ALA A 133 -2.15 6.36 13.97
C ALA A 133 -2.46 5.52 12.72
N LEU A 134 -3.37 6.02 11.86
CA LEU A 134 -3.73 5.35 10.62
C LEU A 134 -2.54 5.26 9.67
N THR A 135 -1.78 6.35 9.53
CA THR A 135 -0.61 6.39 8.64
C THR A 135 0.47 5.39 9.08
N LYS A 136 0.82 5.36 10.36
CA LYS A 136 1.78 4.36 10.91
C LYS A 136 1.30 2.94 10.68
N THR A 137 -0.01 2.70 10.86
CA THR A 137 -0.62 1.38 10.63
C THR A 137 -0.51 0.97 9.17
N LEU A 138 -0.81 1.87 8.24
CA LEU A 138 -0.73 1.61 6.80
C LEU A 138 0.71 1.43 6.32
N ILE A 139 1.69 2.13 6.89
CA ILE A 139 3.11 1.91 6.61
C ILE A 139 3.53 0.50 7.06
N ALA A 140 3.21 0.14 8.31
CA ALA A 140 3.56 -1.16 8.86
C ALA A 140 2.90 -2.31 8.08
N TYR A 141 1.60 -2.19 7.80
CA TYR A 141 0.87 -3.13 6.96
C TYR A 141 1.44 -3.17 5.52
N GLY A 142 1.76 -2.00 4.95
CA GLY A 142 2.36 -1.89 3.62
C GLY A 142 3.66 -2.69 3.52
N TYR A 143 4.57 -2.54 4.49
CA TYR A 143 5.80 -3.34 4.50
C TYR A 143 5.54 -4.83 4.72
N ALA A 144 4.61 -5.19 5.62
CA ALA A 144 4.22 -6.59 5.84
C ALA A 144 3.65 -7.23 4.56
N ALA A 145 2.93 -6.47 3.74
CA ALA A 145 2.42 -6.90 2.45
C ALA A 145 3.48 -6.96 1.35
N ARG A 146 4.43 -6.01 1.32
CA ARG A 146 5.31 -5.78 0.16
C ARG A 146 6.67 -6.45 0.27
N ILE A 147 7.18 -6.72 1.47
CA ILE A 147 8.42 -7.48 1.64
C ILE A 147 8.31 -8.89 1.03
N PRO A 148 7.23 -9.67 1.28
CA PRO A 148 7.05 -10.97 0.61
C PRO A 148 7.04 -10.84 -0.91
N VAL A 149 6.36 -9.83 -1.47
CA VAL A 149 6.33 -9.59 -2.92
C VAL A 149 7.72 -9.27 -3.48
N ALA A 150 8.49 -8.42 -2.80
CA ALA A 150 9.87 -8.13 -3.22
C ALA A 150 10.74 -9.39 -3.24
N ILE A 151 10.57 -10.29 -2.27
CA ILE A 151 11.25 -11.60 -2.25
C ILE A 151 10.80 -12.47 -3.42
N VAL A 152 9.49 -12.56 -3.69
CA VAL A 152 8.96 -13.30 -4.86
C VAL A 152 9.54 -12.73 -6.16
N MET A 153 9.58 -11.41 -6.32
CA MET A 153 10.17 -10.77 -7.50
C MET A 153 11.67 -11.04 -7.63
N PHE A 154 12.42 -11.08 -6.53
CA PHE A 154 13.83 -11.46 -6.53
C PHE A 154 14.01 -12.87 -7.11
N LEU A 155 13.21 -13.83 -6.65
CA LEU A 155 13.26 -15.22 -7.09
C LEU A 155 12.78 -15.38 -8.53
N ALA A 156 11.66 -14.74 -8.90
CA ALA A 156 11.10 -14.78 -10.25
C ALA A 156 12.06 -14.19 -11.28
N ILE A 157 12.68 -13.03 -11.00
CA ILE A 157 13.64 -12.41 -11.93
C ILE A 157 14.88 -13.26 -12.10
N ARG A 158 15.32 -13.95 -11.04
CA ARG A 158 16.48 -14.86 -11.10
C ARG A 158 16.16 -16.16 -11.83
N GLY A 159 14.95 -16.69 -11.63
CA GLY A 159 14.49 -17.96 -12.18
C GLY A 159 13.79 -17.86 -13.53
N SER A 160 13.51 -16.65 -14.03
CA SER A 160 12.75 -16.40 -15.26
C SER A 160 11.43 -17.19 -15.31
N TRP A 161 10.62 -17.04 -14.26
CA TRP A 161 9.39 -17.82 -14.09
C TRP A 161 8.28 -17.51 -15.11
N GLY A 162 8.38 -16.43 -15.88
CA GLY A 162 7.38 -16.06 -16.89
C GLY A 162 6.07 -15.54 -16.28
N THR A 163 6.15 -15.01 -15.06
CA THR A 163 5.06 -14.44 -14.27
C THR A 163 5.07 -12.91 -14.40
N HIS A 164 4.06 -12.22 -13.86
CA HIS A 164 4.11 -10.77 -13.79
C HIS A 164 5.22 -10.25 -12.86
N TYR A 165 5.75 -11.10 -11.96
CA TYR A 165 6.79 -10.73 -11.00
C TYR A 165 8.17 -10.55 -11.66
N ASP A 166 8.38 -11.09 -12.85
CA ASP A 166 9.59 -10.94 -13.66
C ASP A 166 9.36 -10.25 -15.02
N ALA A 167 8.12 -9.84 -15.28
CA ALA A 167 7.71 -9.11 -16.47
C ALA A 167 8.25 -7.67 -16.46
N ALA A 168 8.97 -7.32 -17.52
CA ALA A 168 9.37 -5.96 -17.80
C ALA A 168 8.31 -5.24 -18.67
N PRO A 169 8.17 -3.91 -18.57
CA PRO A 169 7.31 -3.17 -19.50
C PRO A 169 7.81 -3.28 -20.95
N PRO A 170 6.96 -2.98 -21.95
CA PRO A 170 7.39 -2.94 -23.34
C PRO A 170 8.59 -2.01 -23.55
N ASN A 171 9.50 -2.39 -24.44
CA ASN A 171 10.73 -1.62 -24.77
C ASN A 171 11.69 -1.40 -23.59
N PHE A 172 11.60 -2.22 -22.55
CA PHE A 172 12.56 -2.17 -21.45
C PHE A 172 13.93 -2.66 -21.91
N ALA A 173 14.97 -1.89 -21.61
CA ALA A 173 16.34 -2.26 -21.94
C ALA A 173 16.73 -3.57 -21.25
N GLU A 174 17.48 -4.43 -21.94
CA GLU A 174 18.07 -5.60 -21.29
C GLU A 174 19.05 -5.17 -20.20
N MET A 175 18.95 -5.80 -19.04
CA MET A 175 19.75 -5.46 -17.87
C MET A 175 20.20 -6.73 -17.17
N SER A 176 21.36 -6.65 -16.53
CA SER A 176 21.78 -7.68 -15.58
C SER A 176 20.83 -7.75 -14.38
N PHE A 177 20.92 -8.85 -13.65
CA PHE A 177 20.01 -9.19 -12.55
C PHE A 177 19.80 -8.04 -11.54
N TRP A 178 20.88 -7.46 -11.00
CA TRP A 178 20.78 -6.49 -9.91
C TRP A 178 20.09 -5.18 -10.32
N PRO A 179 20.48 -4.49 -11.40
CA PRO A 179 19.75 -3.32 -11.88
C PRO A 179 18.28 -3.62 -12.18
N LYS A 180 17.99 -4.76 -12.82
CA LYS A 180 16.62 -5.17 -13.13
C LYS A 180 15.78 -5.35 -11.86
N TYR A 181 16.29 -6.09 -10.88
CA TYR A 181 15.61 -6.31 -9.61
C TYR A 181 15.43 -5.01 -8.82
N LEU A 182 16.44 -4.14 -8.76
CA LEU A 182 16.34 -2.89 -8.03
C LEU A 182 15.26 -1.97 -8.64
N LEU A 183 15.25 -1.82 -9.97
CA LEU A 183 14.35 -0.93 -10.68
C LEU A 183 12.91 -1.47 -10.77
N LEU A 184 12.71 -2.77 -10.96
CA LEU A 184 11.39 -3.35 -11.18
C LEU A 184 10.78 -3.97 -9.93
N GLY A 185 11.60 -4.49 -9.02
CA GLY A 185 11.16 -5.16 -7.79
C GLY A 185 11.33 -4.30 -6.56
N PHE A 186 12.58 -4.09 -6.15
CA PHE A 186 12.90 -3.53 -4.83
C PHE A 186 12.31 -2.12 -4.60
N PHE A 187 12.67 -1.14 -5.44
CA PHE A 187 12.21 0.23 -5.23
C PHE A 187 10.71 0.40 -5.46
N PRO A 188 10.09 -0.18 -6.50
CA PRO A 188 8.65 -0.14 -6.63
C PRO A 188 7.93 -0.73 -5.42
N GLN A 189 8.30 -1.92 -4.93
CA GLN A 189 7.59 -2.59 -3.83
C GLN A 189 7.78 -1.88 -2.49
N LEU A 190 8.98 -1.39 -2.20
CA LEU A 190 9.31 -0.84 -0.88
C LEU A 190 9.15 0.67 -0.76
N ILE A 191 8.91 1.39 -1.87
CA ILE A 191 8.72 2.85 -1.84
C ILE A 191 7.42 3.23 -2.54
N LEU A 192 7.28 2.95 -3.83
CA LEU A 192 6.09 3.35 -4.61
C LEU A 192 4.81 2.72 -4.06
N TRP A 193 4.81 1.40 -3.86
CA TRP A 193 3.64 0.68 -3.38
C TRP A 193 3.32 0.97 -1.91
N ILE A 194 4.30 1.39 -1.11
CA ILE A 194 4.07 1.88 0.26
C ILE A 194 3.32 3.21 0.21
N ALA A 195 3.77 4.16 -0.62
CA ALA A 195 3.06 5.42 -0.83
C ALA A 195 1.63 5.19 -1.32
N PHE A 196 1.44 4.33 -2.32
CA PHE A 196 0.11 3.94 -2.80
C PHE A 196 -0.78 3.39 -1.67
N THR A 197 -0.26 2.46 -0.87
CA THR A 197 -1.01 1.83 0.24
C THR A 197 -1.43 2.86 1.28
N VAL A 198 -0.52 3.76 1.66
CA VAL A 198 -0.79 4.80 2.63
C VAL A 198 -1.80 5.81 2.10
N ILE A 199 -1.64 6.31 0.89
CA ILE A 199 -2.52 7.36 0.34
C ILE A 199 -3.93 6.83 0.10
N THR A 200 -4.07 5.69 -0.58
CA THR A 200 -5.39 5.10 -0.84
C THR A 200 -6.09 4.66 0.44
N GLY A 201 -5.36 4.03 1.35
CA GLY A 201 -5.89 3.59 2.63
C GLY A 201 -6.30 4.75 3.53
N SER A 202 -5.51 5.84 3.58
CA SER A 202 -5.81 7.01 4.39
C SER A 202 -7.03 7.76 3.85
N LEU A 203 -7.13 7.93 2.54
CA LEU A 203 -8.22 8.66 1.91
C LEU A 203 -9.55 7.95 2.13
N LEU A 204 -9.63 6.67 1.79
CA LEU A 204 -10.85 5.89 1.94
C LEU A 204 -11.19 5.62 3.41
N GLY A 205 -10.18 5.42 4.25
CA GLY A 205 -10.36 5.30 5.69
C GLY A 205 -10.99 6.55 6.32
N ALA A 206 -10.46 7.74 5.99
CA ALA A 206 -11.01 9.01 6.46
C ALA A 206 -12.45 9.24 5.97
N ILE A 207 -12.73 8.94 4.70
CA ILE A 207 -14.08 9.04 4.11
C ILE A 207 -15.05 8.09 4.82
N ALA A 208 -14.67 6.82 5.02
CA ALA A 208 -15.52 5.85 5.71
C ALA A 208 -15.88 6.35 7.11
N VAL A 209 -14.90 6.80 7.89
CA VAL A 209 -15.14 7.32 9.24
C VAL A 209 -16.03 8.55 9.24
N ALA A 210 -15.89 9.45 8.26
CA ALA A 210 -16.78 10.60 8.11
C ALA A 210 -18.24 10.18 7.86
N ILE A 211 -18.46 9.18 7.00
CA ILE A 211 -19.80 8.65 6.69
C ILE A 211 -20.43 8.00 7.92
N PHE A 212 -19.71 7.08 8.59
CA PHE A 212 -20.22 6.40 9.78
C PHE A 212 -20.48 7.35 10.96
N ARG A 213 -19.66 8.40 11.11
CA ARG A 213 -19.90 9.43 12.14
C ARG A 213 -21.19 10.20 11.87
N ARG A 214 -21.44 10.59 10.62
CA ARG A 214 -22.66 11.30 10.23
C ARG A 214 -23.89 10.46 10.52
N GLN A 215 -23.87 9.17 10.18
CA GLN A 215 -24.99 8.25 10.44
C GLN A 215 -25.32 8.15 11.94
N LYS A 216 -24.30 8.07 12.81
CA LYS A 216 -24.51 8.01 14.26
C LYS A 216 -25.09 9.31 14.84
N GLN A 217 -24.79 10.46 14.23
CA GLN A 217 -25.34 11.76 14.63
C GLN A 217 -26.78 11.98 14.16
N THR A 218 -27.18 11.34 13.06
CA THR A 218 -28.54 11.47 12.49
C THR A 218 -29.53 10.43 13.01
N ALA A 219 -29.08 9.40 13.72
CA ALA A 219 -29.96 8.42 14.34
C ALA A 219 -30.75 9.09 15.49
N PRO A 220 -32.10 9.01 15.51
CA PRO A 220 -32.88 9.57 16.60
C PRO A 220 -32.46 8.93 17.93
N ALA A 221 -32.33 9.73 18.98
CA ALA A 221 -32.21 9.20 20.34
C ALA A 221 -33.51 8.45 20.65
N THR A 222 -33.44 7.13 20.74
CA THR A 222 -34.54 6.34 21.30
C THR A 222 -34.64 6.71 22.77
N SER A 223 -35.64 7.55 23.08
CA SER A 223 -36.12 7.88 24.43
C SER A 223 -36.78 6.69 25.08
#